data_AF-A0A3B8LCW2-F1
#
_entry.id   AF-A0A3B8LCW2-F1
#
_cell.length_a   1.000
_cell.length_b   1.000
_cell.length_c   1.000
_cell.angle_alpha   90.00
_cell.angle_beta   90.00
_cell.angle_gamma   90.00
#
_symmetry.space_group_name_H-M   'P 1'
#
loop_
_entity.id
_entity.type
_entity.pdbx_description
1 polymer ?
#
loop_
_entity_poly.entity_id
_entity_poly.type
_entity_poly.pdbx_seq_one_letter_code
_entity_poly.pdbx_strand_id
1 'polypeptide(L)'
;AVFAPDYLNEVGVVVSILLLGQLRPDQSGKQGVPPHVLPVGCTVRTLSTEEYKGFHYDENGRFQLRYYPLLAESGPGLAGSLLSMICEQLMSVCSPPERRILTALQKNAAWQSTLGNMR
;
A
#
# COMPACT_ATOMS: atom_id res chain seq x y z
N ALA A 1 5.51 23.19 -39.98
CA ALA A 1 4.50 22.25 -39.45
C ALA A 1 5.18 20.89 -39.34
N VAL A 2 5.51 20.43 -38.12
CA VAL A 2 4.66 19.59 -37.25
C VAL A 2 4.09 18.40 -38.01
N PHE A 3 4.56 17.20 -37.67
CA PHE A 3 3.79 16.03 -37.25
C PHE A 3 4.81 14.89 -37.09
N ALA A 4 5.27 14.64 -35.86
CA ALA A 4 5.91 13.37 -35.52
C ALA A 4 4.75 12.39 -35.23
N PRO A 5 4.56 11.36 -36.06
CA PRO A 5 3.41 10.47 -35.99
C PRO A 5 3.59 9.46 -34.85
N ASP A 6 2.47 9.13 -34.20
CA ASP A 6 2.27 7.94 -33.37
C ASP A 6 3.36 7.62 -32.34
N TYR A 7 3.39 8.42 -31.28
CA TYR A 7 3.31 7.74 -29.99
C TYR A 7 1.89 7.18 -29.91
N LEU A 8 1.75 5.91 -30.29
CA LEU A 8 0.71 5.01 -29.77
C LEU A 8 0.90 4.96 -28.25
N ASN A 9 0.56 6.07 -27.60
CA ASN A 9 0.60 6.25 -26.16
C ASN A 9 -0.48 5.32 -25.63
N GLU A 10 -0.10 4.19 -25.06
CA GLU A 10 -0.93 3.59 -24.02
C GLU A 10 -1.14 4.65 -22.93
N VAL A 11 -2.26 5.36 -23.01
CA VAL A 11 -2.68 6.27 -21.96
C VAL A 11 -3.36 5.40 -20.91
N GLY A 12 -2.56 4.86 -19.99
CA GLY A 12 -3.09 4.29 -18.77
C GLY A 12 -3.84 5.38 -17.99
N VAL A 13 -5.15 5.20 -17.79
CA VAL A 13 -5.93 6.14 -16.97
C VAL A 13 -5.72 5.78 -15.51
N VAL A 14 -5.07 6.67 -14.76
CA VAL A 14 -5.00 6.56 -13.29
C VAL A 14 -6.39 6.88 -12.74
N VAL A 15 -7.08 5.86 -12.22
CA VAL A 15 -8.44 6.00 -11.67
C VAL A 15 -8.39 6.61 -10.26
N SER A 16 -7.39 6.25 -9.46
CA SER A 16 -7.23 6.77 -8.10
C SER A 16 -5.81 6.54 -7.57
N ILE A 17 -5.42 7.34 -6.56
CA ILE A 17 -4.18 7.16 -5.78
C ILE A 17 -4.56 7.22 -4.31
N LEU A 18 -4.10 6.24 -3.53
CA LEU A 18 -4.24 6.23 -2.08
C LEU A 18 -2.88 6.50 -1.42
N LEU A 19 -2.79 7.55 -0.61
CA LEU A 19 -1.59 7.89 0.14
C LEU A 19 -1.59 7.16 1.48
N LEU A 20 -0.61 6.26 1.66
CA LEU A 20 -0.51 5.43 2.87
C LEU A 20 0.49 5.95 3.90
N GLY A 21 1.33 6.91 3.53
CA GLY A 21 2.33 7.50 4.41
C GLY A 21 3.57 8.01 3.70
N GLN A 22 4.64 8.12 4.48
CA GLN A 22 5.96 8.57 4.06
C GLN A 22 7.03 7.59 4.55
N LEU A 23 8.04 7.36 3.71
CA LEU A 23 9.31 6.77 4.16
C LEU A 23 10.24 7.88 4.65
N ARG A 24 10.82 7.71 5.83
CA ARG A 24 11.77 8.65 6.43
C ARG A 24 13.19 8.40 5.92
N PRO A 25 14.12 9.35 6.11
CA PRO A 25 15.53 9.18 5.70
C PRO A 25 16.21 7.95 6.33
N ASP A 26 15.76 7.52 7.51
CA ASP A 26 16.24 6.32 8.21
C ASP A 26 15.57 5.02 7.73
N GLN A 27 14.83 5.06 6.62
CA GLN A 27 14.06 3.96 6.06
C GLN A 27 12.87 3.51 6.93
N SER A 28 12.53 4.20 8.02
CA SER A 28 11.34 3.90 8.80
C SER A 28 10.08 4.52 8.18
N GLY A 29 8.94 3.86 8.36
CA GLY A 29 7.65 4.35 7.91
C GLY A 29 7.00 5.34 8.89
N LYS A 30 6.50 6.45 8.35
CA LYS A 30 5.45 7.25 8.98
C LYS A 30 4.14 7.02 8.24
N GLN A 31 3.36 6.06 8.70
CA GLN A 31 2.10 5.65 8.07
C GLN A 31 0.93 6.54 8.49
N GLY A 32 0.01 6.80 7.56
CA GLY A 32 -1.13 7.71 7.71
C GLY A 32 -1.18 8.74 6.59
N VAL A 33 -2.08 9.72 6.71
CA VAL A 33 -2.20 10.80 5.71
C VAL A 33 -0.97 11.71 5.81
N PRO A 34 -0.16 11.86 4.74
CA PRO A 34 0.99 12.75 4.75
C PRO A 34 0.54 14.21 4.89
N PRO A 35 1.23 15.06 5.67
CA PRO A 35 0.89 16.47 5.82
C PRO A 35 1.38 17.34 4.65
N HIS A 36 1.59 16.75 3.47
CA HIS A 36 2.17 17.41 2.30
C HIS A 36 1.32 17.18 1.06
N VAL A 37 1.23 18.21 0.23
CA VAL A 37 0.63 18.14 -1.10
C VAL A 37 1.68 17.63 -2.08
N LEU A 38 1.34 16.65 -2.92
CA LEU A 38 2.19 16.18 -4.00
C LEU A 38 2.01 17.10 -5.23
N PRO A 39 3.06 17.80 -5.68
CA PRO A 39 2.98 18.60 -6.90
C PRO A 39 2.63 17.77 -8.14
N VAL A 40 1.95 18.39 -9.09
CA VAL A 40 1.73 17.80 -10.43
C VAL A 40 3.08 17.60 -11.12
N GLY A 41 3.26 16.45 -11.77
CA GLY A 41 4.50 16.11 -12.47
C GLY A 41 5.57 15.45 -11.61
N CYS A 42 5.26 15.09 -10.35
CA CYS A 42 6.18 14.29 -9.55
C CYS A 42 6.42 12.91 -10.18
N THR A 43 7.68 12.48 -10.18
CA THR A 43 8.04 11.13 -10.60
C THR A 43 7.53 10.12 -9.59
N VAL A 44 6.88 9.06 -10.09
CA VAL A 44 6.49 7.89 -9.29
C VAL A 44 7.40 6.73 -9.63
N ARG A 45 7.74 5.93 -8.62
CA ARG A 45 8.47 4.68 -8.78
C ARG A 45 7.98 3.66 -7.77
N THR A 46 8.22 2.40 -8.05
CA THR A 46 8.04 1.34 -7.06
C THR A 46 9.10 1.47 -5.96
N LEU A 47 8.72 1.09 -4.75
CA LEU A 47 9.67 0.93 -3.65
C LEU A 47 10.51 -0.33 -3.91
N SER A 48 11.79 -0.30 -3.51
CA SER A 48 12.59 -1.52 -3.42
C SER A 48 12.05 -2.44 -2.31
N THR A 49 12.51 -3.69 -2.28
CA THR A 49 12.15 -4.63 -1.21
C THR A 49 12.54 -4.10 0.18
N GLU A 50 13.69 -3.43 0.28
CA GLU A 50 14.21 -2.84 1.52
C GLU A 50 13.38 -1.64 1.95
N GLU A 51 13.02 -0.75 1.02
CA GLU A 51 12.17 0.41 1.28
C GLU A 51 10.75 -0.02 1.66
N TYR A 52 10.22 -1.04 0.96
CA TYR A 52 8.93 -1.64 1.27
C TYR A 52 8.94 -2.23 2.68
N LYS A 53 9.98 -3.00 3.02
CA LYS A 53 10.16 -3.53 4.37
C LYS A 53 10.24 -2.39 5.37
N GLY A 54 11.13 -1.41 5.17
CA GLY A 54 11.35 -0.28 6.05
C GLY A 54 10.07 0.53 6.34
N PHE A 55 9.22 0.72 5.33
CA PHE A 55 7.92 1.39 5.49
C PHE A 55 7.00 0.73 6.52
N HIS A 56 7.18 -0.56 6.79
CA HIS A 56 6.38 -1.33 7.75
C HIS A 56 6.98 -1.38 9.16
N TYR A 57 8.08 -0.66 9.41
CA TYR A 57 8.67 -0.51 10.74
C TYR A 57 8.68 0.95 11.15
N ASP A 58 8.42 1.24 12.42
CA ASP A 58 8.59 2.58 12.98
C ASP A 58 10.06 2.86 13.34
N GLU A 59 10.35 4.08 13.79
CA GLU A 59 11.68 4.51 14.24
C GLU A 59 12.27 3.68 15.39
N ASN A 60 11.43 2.93 16.11
CA ASN A 60 11.84 2.04 17.19
C ASN A 60 11.97 0.58 16.71
N GLY A 61 11.90 0.34 15.40
CA GLY A 61 11.97 -1.00 14.81
C GLY A 61 10.73 -1.85 15.10
N ARG A 62 9.58 -1.25 15.42
CA ARG A 62 8.33 -1.99 15.65
C ARG A 62 7.54 -2.10 14.36
N PHE A 63 7.12 -3.33 14.05
CA PHE A 63 6.23 -3.60 12.92
C PHE A 63 4.90 -2.84 13.06
N GLN A 64 4.41 -2.29 11.95
CA GLN A 64 3.21 -1.48 11.90
C GLN A 64 2.45 -1.56 10.57
N LEU A 65 1.11 -1.49 10.68
CA LEU A 65 0.14 -1.41 9.58
C LEU A 65 -0.95 -0.38 9.94
N ARG A 66 -0.55 0.84 10.33
CA ARG A 66 -1.44 1.92 10.79
C ARG A 66 -2.37 2.43 9.70
N TYR A 67 -2.04 2.24 8.42
CA TYR A 67 -2.90 2.62 7.31
C TYR A 67 -4.05 1.62 7.05
N TYR A 68 -4.13 0.51 7.80
CA TYR A 68 -5.20 -0.49 7.62
C TYR A 68 -6.62 0.10 7.65
N PRO A 69 -7.00 0.98 8.61
CA PRO A 69 -8.34 1.57 8.61
C PRO A 69 -8.65 2.37 7.33
N LEU A 70 -7.66 3.13 6.83
CA LEU A 70 -7.78 3.90 5.59
C LEU A 70 -7.99 2.98 4.37
N LEU A 71 -7.31 1.82 4.33
CA LEU A 71 -7.56 0.81 3.31
C LEU A 71 -8.97 0.23 3.41
N ALA A 72 -9.43 -0.09 4.62
CA ALA A 72 -10.77 -0.65 4.85
C ALA A 72 -11.89 0.31 4.41
N GLU A 73 -11.68 1.62 4.56
CA GLU A 73 -12.61 2.66 4.11
C GLU A 73 -12.64 2.85 2.58
N SER A 74 -11.63 2.37 1.85
CA SER A 74 -11.50 2.54 0.40
C SER A 74 -12.50 1.69 -0.42
N GLY A 75 -13.32 0.87 0.24
CA GLY A 75 -14.40 0.09 -0.35
C GLY A 75 -14.17 -1.43 -0.29
N PRO A 76 -15.22 -2.23 -0.06
CA PRO A 76 -15.11 -3.65 0.33
C PRO A 76 -14.43 -4.55 -0.72
N GLY A 77 -14.59 -4.24 -2.01
CA GLY A 77 -13.98 -5.05 -3.08
C GLY A 77 -12.48 -4.82 -3.26
N LEU A 78 -12.00 -3.59 -3.07
CA LEU A 78 -10.61 -3.22 -3.27
C LEU A 78 -9.77 -3.47 -2.01
N ALA A 79 -10.32 -3.15 -0.83
CA ALA A 79 -9.62 -3.23 0.44
C ALA A 79 -9.13 -4.66 0.76
N GLY A 80 -10.00 -5.67 0.59
CA GLY A 80 -9.67 -7.06 0.92
C GLY A 80 -8.56 -7.64 0.04
N SER A 81 -8.64 -7.40 -1.29
CA SER A 81 -7.62 -7.89 -2.23
C SER A 81 -6.28 -7.17 -2.06
N LEU A 82 -6.29 -5.84 -1.87
CA LEU A 82 -5.07 -5.08 -1.60
C LEU A 82 -4.41 -5.52 -0.30
N LEU A 83 -5.18 -5.72 0.77
CA LEU A 83 -4.60 -6.18 2.03
C LEU A 83 -4.04 -7.59 1.92
N SER A 84 -4.73 -8.49 1.22
CA SER A 84 -4.22 -9.85 1.00
C SER A 84 -2.88 -9.83 0.27
N MET A 85 -2.77 -9.03 -0.80
CA MET A 85 -1.52 -8.84 -1.54
C MET A 85 -0.40 -8.25 -0.66
N ILE A 86 -0.70 -7.21 0.14
CA ILE A 86 0.25 -6.60 1.07
C ILE A 86 0.75 -7.63 2.10
N CYS A 87 -0.18 -8.38 2.71
CA CYS A 87 0.15 -9.42 3.68
C CYS A 87 1.03 -10.51 3.05
N GLU A 88 0.71 -10.99 1.85
CA GLU A 88 1.53 -11.98 1.13
C GLU A 88 2.96 -11.49 0.88
N GLN A 89 3.12 -10.25 0.42
CA GLN A 89 4.44 -9.65 0.23
C GLN A 89 5.20 -9.55 1.56
N LEU A 90 4.53 -9.14 2.63
CA LEU A 90 5.14 -8.99 3.95
C LEU A 90 5.53 -10.32 4.59
N MET A 91 4.80 -11.40 4.33
CA MET A 91 5.11 -12.73 4.86
C MET A 91 6.52 -13.20 4.46
N SER A 92 7.03 -12.76 3.30
CA SER A 92 8.38 -13.09 2.83
C SER A 92 9.50 -12.38 3.61
N VAL A 93 9.23 -11.19 4.16
CA VAL A 93 10.24 -10.30 4.77
C VAL A 93 10.14 -10.16 6.29
N CYS A 94 8.99 -10.55 6.87
CA CYS A 94 8.72 -10.43 8.30
C CYS A 94 9.26 -11.61 9.11
N SER A 95 9.53 -11.37 10.40
CA SER A 95 9.92 -12.36 11.40
C SER A 95 8.75 -13.27 11.80
N PRO A 96 8.99 -14.45 12.41
CA PRO A 96 7.93 -15.37 12.79
C PRO A 96 6.82 -14.78 13.70
N PRO A 97 7.12 -13.93 14.70
CA PRO A 97 6.09 -13.26 15.49
C PRO A 97 5.20 -12.33 14.65
N GLU A 98 5.79 -11.55 13.76
CA GLU A 98 5.07 -10.61 12.88
C GLU A 98 4.19 -11.35 11.87
N ARG A 99 4.66 -12.48 11.34
CA ARG A 99 3.85 -13.36 10.47
C ARG A 99 2.57 -13.83 11.16
N ARG A 100 2.58 -14.07 12.48
CA ARG A 100 1.37 -14.43 13.22
C ARG A 100 0.36 -13.29 13.24
N ILE A 101 0.83 -12.06 13.40
CA ILE A 101 0.00 -10.84 13.33
C ILE A 101 -0.59 -10.70 11.93
N LEU A 102 0.23 -10.86 10.89
CA LEU A 102 -0.21 -10.80 9.49
C LEU A 102 -1.27 -11.86 9.17
N THR A 103 -1.09 -13.10 9.61
CA THR A 103 -2.09 -14.16 9.42
C THR A 103 -3.42 -13.82 10.09
N ALA A 104 -3.39 -13.21 11.28
CA ALA A 104 -4.61 -12.78 11.97
C ALA A 104 -5.32 -11.65 11.20
N LEU A 105 -4.56 -10.67 10.68
CA LEU A 105 -5.10 -9.59 9.85
C LEU A 105 -5.69 -10.11 8.53
N GLN A 106 -5.02 -11.04 7.85
CA GLN A 106 -5.50 -11.64 6.61
C GLN A 106 -6.83 -12.38 6.82
N LYS A 107 -6.96 -13.13 7.91
CA LYS A 107 -8.22 -13.80 8.28
C LYS A 107 -9.35 -12.81 8.55
N ASN A 108 -9.05 -11.69 9.21
CA ASN A 108 -10.04 -10.65 9.48
C ASN A 108 -10.51 -9.98 8.17
N ALA A 109 -9.60 -9.63 7.28
CA ALA A 109 -9.96 -9.02 6.00
C ALA A 109 -10.73 -9.98 5.08
N ALA A 110 -10.38 -11.27 5.07
CA ALA A 110 -11.14 -12.29 4.36
C ALA A 110 -12.60 -12.33 4.86
N TRP A 111 -12.80 -12.30 6.18
CA TRP A 111 -14.14 -12.24 6.79
C TRP A 111 -14.91 -10.97 6.36
N GLN A 112 -14.28 -9.80 6.42
CA GLN A 112 -14.91 -8.53 6.02
C GLN A 112 -15.34 -8.55 4.54
N SER A 113 -14.50 -9.13 3.66
CA SER A 113 -14.83 -9.31 2.25
C SER A 113 -15.98 -10.30 2.04
N THR A 114 -16.00 -11.43 2.75
CA THR A 114 -17.10 -12.41 2.67
C THR A 114 -18.44 -11.81 3.08
N LEU A 115 -18.50 -11.05 4.18
CA LEU A 115 -19.73 -10.38 4.60
C LEU A 115 -20.14 -9.24 3.66
N GLY A 116 -19.18 -8.47 3.12
CA GLY A 116 -19.48 -7.41 2.15
C GLY A 116 -20.05 -7.94 0.82
N ASN A 117 -19.75 -9.19 0.48
CA ASN A 117 -20.25 -9.86 -0.73
C ASN A 117 -21.53 -10.67 -0.50
N MET A 118 -21.91 -10.95 0.75
CA MET A 118 -23.22 -11.51 1.10
C MET A 118 -24.26 -10.39 1.11
N ARG A 119 -25.16 -10.40 0.12
CA ARG A 119 -26.36 -9.56 0.06
C ARG A 119 -27.57 -10.29 0.64
#